data_AF-A0A499VGT2-F1
#
_entry.id   AF-A0A499VGT2-F1
#
_cell.length_a   1.000
_cell.length_b   1.000
_cell.length_c   1.000
_cell.angle_alpha   90.00
_cell.angle_beta   90.00
_cell.angle_gamma   90.00
#
_symmetry.space_group_name_H-M   'P 1'
#
loop_
_entity.id
_entity.type
_entity.pdbx_description
1 polymer ?
#
loop_
_entity_poly.entity_id
_entity_poly.type
_entity_poly.pdbx_seq_one_letter_code
_entity_poly.pdbx_strand_id
1 'polypeptide(L)'
;MCRKGLAPHFDSDDVFLVTKQGLDFFHDHFDYPYPFGKYDQAFVPEYNLGAMENPGLVTFREEFIFRGKVTQASYEGRANVILHEMAHMWFGDLVTMEWWDDLWLKESFADFMGAFSLVGATRFKDGWITFANRRKAWAYRADQLPSTHPITADIRDLQDAKLNFDGITYAKGASVLKQLVAYVGRDAFLEGARRYFKRNAYGNTRLGDLLSVLEETSGRDLATWSRAWLETAGVNSLTPQVILSADGRITELSVLQEAAESHPELRPHRVAVGLYRSEAGALTRYARAEVDVFGPRTVVGELAGSAAPDLVLVNDDDLTYCKIRFDETSLATLRSHLGDITDPLARALCWSALWNLTRDALMPGRDFIDLVLRFAGRESDIGVLQMLHAWANSALTFYAAPEWRETGARLLADGALKELRLAEPGSQHQLTWARFFAAVASSEADLQLLQGLLEGTAKIDGLDVDQELRWTLLEPLAAHGTADESVLAAELARDDTASGKRHQVRCLAARPSAAVKAQAWASVVESDALSNALVEATIAGFTQPSQRELLAPYAAKYFAAIERVWTERSIQIGMDVVKGLFPALQDSQETLDATDAWLAAHEGAAPALRRLVLEARDDLARTLRGQACDRAAAV
;
A
#
# COMPACT_ATOMS: atom_id res chain seq x y z
N MET A 1 11.10 4.43 25.21
CA MET A 1 11.24 3.22 26.05
C MET A 1 11.20 1.99 25.16
N CYS A 2 12.02 0.98 25.44
CA CYS A 2 11.98 -0.31 24.75
C CYS A 2 12.43 -1.44 25.70
N ARG A 3 12.27 -2.70 25.28
CA ARG A 3 12.78 -3.85 26.05
C ARG A 3 14.31 -3.80 26.14
N LYS A 4 14.86 -4.22 27.29
CA LYS A 4 16.32 -4.23 27.54
C LYS A 4 17.13 -4.93 26.44
N GLY A 5 16.60 -6.02 25.88
CA GLY A 5 17.26 -6.77 24.79
C GLY A 5 17.33 -6.01 23.46
N LEU A 6 16.46 -5.03 23.23
CA LEU A 6 16.44 -4.18 22.03
C LEU A 6 17.17 -2.85 22.21
N ALA A 7 17.52 -2.48 23.45
CA ALA A 7 18.19 -1.22 23.75
C ALA A 7 19.47 -0.97 22.93
N PRO A 8 20.34 -1.98 22.65
CA PRO A 8 21.52 -1.77 21.80
C PRO A 8 21.22 -1.39 20.34
N HIS A 9 20.01 -1.71 19.87
CA HIS A 9 19.55 -1.42 18.50
C HIS A 9 18.62 -0.20 18.43
N PHE A 10 18.31 0.41 19.58
CA PHE A 10 17.34 1.49 19.64
C PHE A 10 17.99 2.84 19.31
N ASP A 11 17.72 3.32 18.10
CA ASP A 11 18.13 4.63 17.62
C ASP A 11 17.25 5.74 18.23
N SER A 12 17.52 6.03 19.51
CA SER A 12 16.77 7.04 20.26
C SER A 12 16.98 8.45 19.74
N ASP A 13 18.17 8.74 19.19
CA ASP A 13 18.52 10.09 18.73
C ASP A 13 17.68 10.48 17.50
N ASP A 14 17.51 9.58 16.53
CA ASP A 14 16.63 9.81 15.38
C ASP A 14 15.16 9.95 15.81
N VAL A 15 14.69 9.09 16.73
CA VAL A 15 13.33 9.18 17.28
C VAL A 15 13.10 10.54 17.95
N PHE A 16 14.03 11.00 18.80
CA PHE A 16 13.93 12.31 19.44
C PHE A 16 14.04 13.47 18.45
N LEU A 17 14.86 13.35 17.41
CA LEU A 17 14.98 14.36 16.37
C LEU A 17 13.64 14.56 15.66
N VAL A 18 13.03 13.48 15.17
CA VAL A 18 11.71 13.53 14.49
C VAL A 18 10.64 14.07 15.44
N THR A 19 10.67 13.67 16.71
CA THR A 19 9.71 14.13 17.71
C THR A 19 9.79 15.64 17.93
N LYS A 20 11.00 16.20 18.06
CA LYS A 20 11.17 17.65 18.22
C LYS A 20 10.71 18.41 16.99
N GLN A 21 11.09 17.94 15.80
CA GLN A 21 10.66 18.53 14.53
C GLN A 21 9.13 18.52 14.38
N GLY A 22 8.48 17.42 14.76
CA GLY A 22 7.02 17.31 14.76
C GLY A 22 6.38 18.31 15.72
N LEU A 23 6.86 18.41 16.96
CA LEU A 23 6.32 19.35 17.95
C LEU A 23 6.45 20.80 17.48
N ASP A 24 7.61 21.20 16.96
CA ASP A 24 7.82 22.53 16.39
C ASP A 24 6.84 22.79 15.24
N PHE A 25 6.71 21.82 14.33
CA PHE A 25 5.81 21.93 13.18
C PHE A 25 4.35 22.10 13.59
N PHE A 26 3.85 21.26 14.50
CA PHE A 26 2.45 21.32 14.94
C PHE A 26 2.16 22.57 15.76
N HIS A 27 3.09 23.02 16.62
CA HIS A 27 2.95 24.29 17.33
C HIS A 27 2.77 25.46 16.36
N ASP A 28 3.63 25.56 15.34
CA ASP A 28 3.61 26.66 14.37
C ASP A 28 2.36 26.64 13.47
N HIS A 29 1.97 25.44 13.01
CA HIS A 29 0.87 25.31 12.05
C HIS A 29 -0.50 25.39 12.72
N PHE A 30 -0.65 24.82 13.92
CA PHE A 30 -1.92 24.81 14.64
C PHE A 30 -2.11 25.99 15.59
N ASP A 31 -1.06 26.76 15.85
CA ASP A 31 -1.07 27.93 16.75
C ASP A 31 -1.72 27.58 18.10
N TYR A 32 -1.38 26.39 18.60
CA TYR A 32 -1.84 25.82 19.85
C TYR A 32 -0.74 24.93 20.45
N PRO A 33 -0.22 25.24 21.65
CA PRO A 33 0.88 24.48 22.26
C PRO A 33 0.44 23.09 22.70
N TYR A 34 1.37 22.13 22.72
CA TYR A 34 1.13 20.78 23.21
C TYR A 34 0.52 20.78 24.63
N PRO A 35 -0.68 20.19 24.84
CA PRO A 35 -1.44 20.44 26.06
C PRO A 35 -1.19 19.45 27.22
N PHE A 36 -0.49 18.33 27.01
CA PHE A 36 -0.50 17.20 27.97
C PHE A 36 0.75 17.09 28.86
N GLY A 37 1.61 18.12 28.89
CA GLY A 37 2.72 18.27 29.83
C GLY A 37 3.97 17.42 29.55
N LYS A 38 3.82 16.12 29.24
CA LYS A 38 4.92 15.21 28.85
C LYS A 38 4.56 14.47 27.56
N TYR A 39 5.57 14.00 26.82
CA TYR A 39 5.40 13.17 25.63
C TYR A 39 6.35 11.97 25.70
N ASP A 40 5.86 10.84 26.23
CA ASP A 40 6.63 9.59 26.29
C ASP A 40 6.33 8.70 25.07
N GLN A 41 7.31 7.90 24.65
CA GLN A 41 7.16 6.91 23.58
C GLN A 41 7.59 5.52 24.05
N ALA A 42 6.79 4.49 23.82
CA ALA A 42 7.05 3.11 24.23
C ALA A 42 6.92 2.11 23.07
N PHE A 43 8.01 1.42 22.76
CA PHE A 43 8.07 0.38 21.71
C PHE A 43 7.80 -0.99 22.34
N VAL A 44 6.67 -1.61 22.00
CA VAL A 44 6.09 -2.77 22.70
C VAL A 44 5.94 -4.01 21.81
N PRO A 45 6.12 -5.24 22.35
CA PRO A 45 5.96 -6.50 21.62
C PRO A 45 4.49 -6.90 21.46
N GLU A 46 4.18 -7.74 20.46
CA GLU A 46 2.84 -8.35 20.24
C GLU A 46 1.70 -7.32 20.24
N TYR A 47 1.96 -6.16 19.63
CA TYR A 47 1.00 -5.07 19.57
C TYR A 47 0.13 -5.20 18.32
N ASN A 48 -1.16 -5.45 18.52
CA ASN A 48 -2.11 -5.70 17.43
C ASN A 48 -2.31 -4.47 16.53
N LEU A 49 -2.06 -3.26 17.04
CA LEU A 49 -2.12 -2.01 16.29
C LEU A 49 -0.71 -1.59 15.85
N GLY A 50 -0.58 -0.73 14.84
CA GLY A 50 0.72 -0.21 14.41
C GLY A 50 1.36 0.68 15.49
N ALA A 51 0.54 1.56 16.05
CA ALA A 51 0.83 2.44 17.17
C ALA A 51 -0.49 2.89 17.83
N MET A 52 -0.42 3.69 18.90
CA MET A 52 -1.58 4.27 19.58
C MET A 52 -1.18 5.53 20.35
N GLU A 53 -2.02 6.55 20.20
CA GLU A 53 -1.83 7.95 20.51
C GLU A 53 -2.14 8.35 21.96
N ASN A 54 -2.08 7.45 22.95
CA ASN A 54 -2.52 7.79 24.31
C ASN A 54 -1.82 9.07 24.84
N PRO A 55 -2.55 10.11 25.29
CA PRO A 55 -1.96 11.37 25.74
C PRO A 55 -0.88 11.18 26.80
N GLY A 56 0.32 11.64 26.48
CA GLY A 56 1.50 11.57 27.35
C GLY A 56 2.24 10.23 27.37
N LEU A 57 1.75 9.20 26.68
CA LEU A 57 2.46 7.92 26.46
C LEU A 57 2.01 7.25 25.16
N VAL A 58 2.66 7.60 24.05
CA VAL A 58 2.41 7.00 22.75
C VAL A 58 3.08 5.63 22.66
N THR A 59 2.37 4.61 22.19
CA THR A 59 2.90 3.25 22.04
C THR A 59 3.12 2.90 20.57
N PHE A 60 4.21 2.20 20.26
CA PHE A 60 4.58 1.77 18.92
C PHE A 60 4.90 0.27 18.90
N ARG A 61 4.70 -0.37 17.75
CA ARG A 61 5.26 -1.70 17.50
C ARG A 61 6.79 -1.72 17.63
N GLU A 62 7.33 -2.75 18.27
CA GLU A 62 8.78 -2.88 18.42
C GLU A 62 9.53 -3.15 17.10
N GLU A 63 8.84 -3.55 16.03
CA GLU A 63 9.39 -3.72 14.69
C GLU A 63 9.98 -2.41 14.11
N PHE A 64 9.63 -1.24 14.67
CA PHE A 64 10.27 0.03 14.34
C PHE A 64 11.67 0.21 14.95
N ILE A 65 12.14 -0.77 15.73
CA ILE A 65 13.53 -0.88 16.19
C ILE A 65 14.30 -1.79 15.24
N PHE A 66 15.09 -1.18 14.36
CA PHE A 66 15.81 -1.89 13.31
C PHE A 66 17.10 -2.53 13.85
N ARG A 67 17.21 -3.86 13.69
CA ARG A 67 18.35 -4.65 14.19
C ARG A 67 19.47 -4.83 13.16
N GLY A 68 19.16 -4.62 11.88
CA GLY A 68 20.07 -4.76 10.74
C GLY A 68 19.96 -3.58 9.79
N LYS A 69 20.58 -3.69 8.61
CA LYS A 69 20.51 -2.66 7.58
C LYS A 69 19.08 -2.58 7.02
N VAL A 70 18.53 -1.37 7.09
CA VAL A 70 17.22 -1.05 6.54
C VAL A 70 17.33 0.11 5.56
N THR A 71 16.29 0.26 4.74
CA THR A 71 16.24 1.32 3.73
C THR A 71 15.80 2.65 4.36
N GLN A 72 16.06 3.74 3.66
CA GLN A 72 15.56 5.06 4.01
C GLN A 72 14.03 5.06 4.08
N ALA A 73 13.35 4.29 3.22
CA ALA A 73 11.90 4.10 3.27
C ALA A 73 11.43 3.48 4.60
N SER A 74 12.25 2.65 5.28
CA SER A 74 11.93 2.13 6.62
C SER A 74 12.00 3.23 7.69
N TYR A 75 13.03 4.08 7.65
CA TYR A 75 13.12 5.23 8.54
C TYR A 75 12.04 6.28 8.27
N GLU A 76 11.71 6.51 7.00
CA GLU A 76 10.60 7.36 6.57
C GLU A 76 9.27 6.84 7.14
N GLY A 77 9.01 5.54 7.01
CA GLY A 77 7.81 4.91 7.57
C GLY A 77 7.73 5.05 9.10
N ARG A 78 8.84 4.86 9.82
CA ARG A 78 8.89 5.10 11.28
C ARG A 78 8.60 6.56 11.62
N ALA A 79 9.23 7.50 10.92
CA ALA A 79 9.01 8.93 11.15
C ALA A 79 7.57 9.34 10.85
N ASN A 80 6.98 8.82 9.76
CA ASN A 80 5.59 9.06 9.40
C ASN A 80 4.62 8.59 10.49
N VAL A 81 4.83 7.40 11.05
CA VAL A 81 4.01 6.88 12.15
C VAL A 81 4.19 7.72 13.41
N ILE A 82 5.41 8.11 13.80
CA ILE A 82 5.63 9.03 14.94
C ILE A 82 4.84 10.34 14.75
N LEU A 83 4.89 10.92 13.56
CA LEU A 83 4.21 12.18 13.24
C LEU A 83 2.69 12.03 13.15
N HIS A 84 2.19 10.88 12.70
CA HIS A 84 0.77 10.51 12.72
C HIS A 84 0.25 10.48 14.16
N GLU A 85 0.89 9.70 15.04
CA GLU A 85 0.50 9.64 16.46
C GLU A 85 0.62 11.00 17.16
N MET A 86 1.58 11.83 16.73
CA MET A 86 1.72 13.18 17.26
C MET A 86 0.61 14.13 16.80
N ALA A 87 0.12 13.99 15.56
CA ALA A 87 -1.00 14.79 15.06
C ALA A 87 -2.27 14.56 15.89
N HIS A 88 -2.45 13.34 16.41
CA HIS A 88 -3.59 13.02 17.26
C HIS A 88 -3.69 13.84 18.55
N MET A 89 -2.56 14.32 19.05
CA MET A 89 -2.51 15.17 20.24
C MET A 89 -3.37 16.44 20.08
N TRP A 90 -3.62 16.87 18.84
CA TRP A 90 -4.56 17.92 18.52
C TRP A 90 -5.88 17.37 17.94
N PHE A 91 -5.82 16.51 16.93
CA PHE A 91 -7.02 15.90 16.30
C PHE A 91 -7.26 14.48 16.82
N GLY A 92 -8.16 14.36 17.80
CA GLY A 92 -8.44 13.11 18.50
C GLY A 92 -8.46 13.34 20.01
N ASP A 93 -7.38 13.94 20.54
CA ASP A 93 -7.21 14.10 21.99
C ASP A 93 -7.60 15.49 22.51
N LEU A 94 -7.10 16.57 21.90
CA LEU A 94 -7.51 17.93 22.28
C LEU A 94 -8.92 18.24 21.81
N VAL A 95 -9.26 17.85 20.58
CA VAL A 95 -10.62 17.92 20.04
C VAL A 95 -11.00 16.52 19.56
N THR A 96 -12.04 15.96 20.18
CA THR A 96 -12.47 14.57 19.94
C THR A 96 -13.76 14.56 19.14
N MET A 97 -13.99 13.54 18.32
CA MET A 97 -15.30 13.37 17.69
C MET A 97 -16.40 13.11 18.74
N GLU A 98 -17.64 13.50 18.47
CA GLU A 98 -18.77 13.19 19.36
C GLU A 98 -19.11 11.69 19.36
N TRP A 99 -18.97 11.03 18.21
CA TRP A 99 -19.26 9.60 18.05
C TRP A 99 -18.41 8.96 16.95
N TRP A 100 -18.45 7.62 16.87
CA TRP A 100 -17.59 6.79 16.02
C TRP A 100 -17.86 6.91 14.51
N ASP A 101 -19.02 7.44 14.12
CA ASP A 101 -19.34 7.79 12.72
C ASP A 101 -18.36 8.81 12.13
N ASP A 102 -17.81 9.69 12.97
CA ASP A 102 -16.76 10.65 12.63
C ASP A 102 -15.33 10.15 12.97
N LEU A 103 -15.14 8.86 13.26
CA LEU A 103 -13.80 8.28 13.54
C LEU A 103 -12.82 8.53 12.38
N TRP A 104 -13.31 8.49 11.14
CA TRP A 104 -12.49 8.78 9.97
C TRP A 104 -11.84 10.17 10.07
N LEU A 105 -12.51 11.15 10.67
CA LEU A 105 -12.00 12.51 10.77
C LEU A 105 -10.73 12.56 11.60
N LYS A 106 -10.65 11.72 12.63
CA LYS A 106 -9.46 11.56 13.46
C LYS A 106 -8.34 10.85 12.67
N GLU A 107 -8.61 9.65 12.16
CA GLU A 107 -7.59 8.79 11.54
C GLU A 107 -7.08 9.34 10.19
N SER A 108 -7.98 9.83 9.33
CA SER A 108 -7.63 10.45 8.05
C SER A 108 -6.82 11.72 8.24
N PHE A 109 -7.18 12.55 9.23
CA PHE A 109 -6.46 13.79 9.49
C PHE A 109 -5.05 13.52 10.00
N ALA A 110 -4.89 12.58 10.92
CA ALA A 110 -3.58 12.15 11.36
C ALA A 110 -2.74 11.53 10.22
N ASP A 111 -3.34 10.75 9.32
CA ASP A 111 -2.63 10.15 8.17
C ASP A 111 -2.19 11.23 7.15
N PHE A 112 -3.06 12.21 6.87
CA PHE A 112 -2.70 13.38 6.07
C PHE A 112 -1.59 14.21 6.73
N MET A 113 -1.74 14.55 8.01
CA MET A 113 -0.77 15.37 8.74
C MET A 113 0.56 14.65 8.96
N GLY A 114 0.54 13.33 9.10
CA GLY A 114 1.74 12.50 9.16
C GLY A 114 2.57 12.69 7.89
N ALA A 115 1.97 12.64 6.71
CA ALA A 115 2.68 12.88 5.45
C ALA A 115 3.07 14.36 5.27
N PHE A 116 2.16 15.29 5.61
CA PHE A 116 2.39 16.73 5.45
C PHE A 116 3.52 17.25 6.35
N SER A 117 3.52 16.88 7.62
CA SER A 117 4.58 17.23 8.57
C SER A 117 5.88 16.49 8.29
N LEU A 118 5.84 15.25 7.77
CA LEU A 118 7.05 14.52 7.36
C LEU A 118 7.81 15.32 6.30
N VAL A 119 7.13 15.73 5.23
CA VAL A 119 7.72 16.51 4.14
C VAL A 119 8.09 17.92 4.60
N GLY A 120 7.24 18.56 5.41
CA GLY A 120 7.43 19.94 5.87
C GLY A 120 8.54 20.10 6.91
N ALA A 121 8.67 19.17 7.87
CA ALA A 121 9.47 19.34 9.08
C ALA A 121 10.76 18.52 9.11
N THR A 122 10.83 17.42 8.33
CA THR A 122 11.93 16.45 8.46
C THR A 122 12.83 16.40 7.24
N ARG A 123 13.84 15.52 7.28
CA ARG A 123 14.72 15.22 6.14
C ARG A 123 14.02 14.46 5.00
N PHE A 124 12.86 13.86 5.24
CA PHE A 124 12.15 13.03 4.26
C PHE A 124 11.26 13.89 3.35
N LYS A 125 11.82 14.37 2.23
CA LYS A 125 11.11 15.26 1.30
C LYS A 125 10.22 14.55 0.31
N ASP A 126 10.44 13.25 0.10
CA ASP A 126 9.74 12.43 -0.89
C ASP A 126 8.49 11.72 -0.33
N GLY A 127 8.07 12.02 0.90
CA GLY A 127 6.96 11.33 1.56
C GLY A 127 5.64 11.30 0.77
N TRP A 128 5.38 12.31 -0.06
CA TRP A 128 4.20 12.32 -0.95
C TRP A 128 4.31 11.31 -2.11
N ILE A 129 5.52 10.99 -2.55
CA ILE A 129 5.79 9.97 -3.58
C ILE A 129 5.47 8.58 -3.00
N THR A 130 5.99 8.28 -1.82
CA THR A 130 5.66 7.05 -1.08
C THR A 130 4.15 6.98 -0.80
N PHE A 131 3.52 8.09 -0.42
CA PHE A 131 2.07 8.14 -0.17
C PHE A 131 1.27 7.76 -1.43
N ALA A 132 1.62 8.32 -2.60
CA ALA A 132 0.94 8.05 -3.87
C ALA A 132 1.02 6.58 -4.30
N ASN A 133 2.15 5.90 -4.06
CA ASN A 133 2.34 4.51 -4.51
C ASN A 133 2.00 3.46 -3.44
N ARG A 134 2.07 3.79 -2.16
CA ARG A 134 1.80 2.83 -1.08
C ARG A 134 0.44 3.05 -0.44
N ARG A 135 0.16 4.26 0.05
CA ARG A 135 -1.08 4.55 0.78
C ARG A 135 -2.28 4.57 -0.18
N LYS A 136 -2.20 5.32 -1.28
CA LYS A 136 -3.30 5.34 -2.26
C LYS A 136 -3.54 3.98 -2.91
N ALA A 137 -2.51 3.18 -3.17
CA ALA A 137 -2.69 1.82 -3.69
C ALA A 137 -3.51 0.91 -2.75
N TRP A 138 -3.31 1.03 -1.44
CA TRP A 138 -4.12 0.34 -0.44
C TRP A 138 -5.58 0.82 -0.45
N ALA A 139 -5.78 2.14 -0.52
CA ALA A 139 -7.10 2.75 -0.65
C ALA A 139 -7.83 2.32 -1.93
N TYR A 140 -7.16 2.33 -3.09
CA TYR A 140 -7.76 1.91 -4.36
C TYR A 140 -8.22 0.46 -4.29
N ARG A 141 -7.43 -0.45 -3.68
CA ARG A 141 -7.89 -1.82 -3.48
C ARG A 141 -9.15 -1.84 -2.61
N ALA A 142 -9.13 -1.21 -1.44
CA ALA A 142 -10.27 -1.23 -0.50
C ALA A 142 -11.55 -0.66 -1.13
N ASP A 143 -11.44 0.48 -1.82
CA ASP A 143 -12.57 1.21 -2.41
C ASP A 143 -13.14 0.54 -3.68
N GLN A 144 -12.44 -0.47 -4.22
CA GLN A 144 -12.90 -1.30 -5.33
C GLN A 144 -13.53 -2.63 -4.90
N LEU A 145 -13.45 -2.99 -3.61
CA LEU A 145 -14.04 -4.24 -3.12
C LEU A 145 -15.58 -4.10 -3.03
N PRO A 146 -16.33 -5.21 -3.07
CA PRO A 146 -17.79 -5.18 -2.85
C PRO A 146 -18.19 -4.65 -1.47
N SER A 147 -17.26 -4.67 -0.52
CA SER A 147 -17.41 -4.11 0.82
C SER A 147 -17.07 -2.62 0.92
N THR A 148 -16.84 -1.93 -0.22
CA THR A 148 -16.61 -0.49 -0.25
C THR A 148 -17.72 0.27 0.47
N HIS A 149 -17.35 1.39 1.08
CA HIS A 149 -18.24 2.24 1.84
C HIS A 149 -17.82 3.71 1.72
N PRO A 150 -18.72 4.66 2.03
CA PRO A 150 -18.35 6.05 2.19
C PRO A 150 -17.33 6.23 3.31
N ILE A 151 -16.59 7.33 3.30
CA ILE A 151 -15.63 7.63 4.38
C ILE A 151 -16.37 7.78 5.71
N THR A 152 -17.53 8.45 5.71
CA THR A 152 -18.46 8.45 6.84
C THR A 152 -19.26 7.15 6.82
N ALA A 153 -18.89 6.17 7.64
CA ALA A 153 -19.57 4.87 7.71
C ALA A 153 -20.27 4.68 9.06
N ASP A 154 -21.47 4.11 9.03
CA ASP A 154 -22.18 3.70 10.25
C ASP A 154 -21.51 2.46 10.86
N ILE A 155 -21.04 2.58 12.10
CA ILE A 155 -20.35 1.52 12.82
C ILE A 155 -21.33 0.88 13.80
N ARG A 156 -21.84 -0.31 13.44
CA ARG A 156 -22.89 -1.01 14.19
C ARG A 156 -22.36 -1.74 15.43
N ASP A 157 -21.16 -2.30 15.33
CA ASP A 157 -20.52 -3.08 16.40
C ASP A 157 -18.99 -3.06 16.34
N LEU A 158 -18.34 -3.73 17.30
CA LEU A 158 -16.88 -3.79 17.41
C LEU A 158 -16.18 -4.56 16.28
N GLN A 159 -16.83 -5.56 15.68
CA GLN A 159 -16.24 -6.30 14.56
C GLN A 159 -16.26 -5.45 13.29
N ASP A 160 -17.36 -4.76 13.04
CA ASP A 160 -17.49 -3.76 11.97
C ASP A 160 -16.47 -2.63 12.15
N ALA A 161 -16.34 -2.08 13.37
CA ALA A 161 -15.31 -1.08 13.68
C ALA A 161 -13.91 -1.58 13.31
N LYS A 162 -13.59 -2.83 13.67
CA LYS A 162 -12.28 -3.41 13.41
C LYS A 162 -12.00 -3.60 11.92
N LEU A 163 -13.01 -3.99 11.14
CA LEU A 163 -12.87 -4.16 9.69
C LEU A 163 -12.82 -2.84 8.92
N ASN A 164 -13.40 -1.76 9.48
CA ASN A 164 -13.35 -0.42 8.89
C ASN A 164 -12.05 0.33 9.18
N PHE A 165 -11.12 -0.21 9.96
CA PHE A 165 -9.71 0.24 9.96
C PHE A 165 -9.00 -0.25 8.68
N ASP A 166 -9.48 0.22 7.53
CA ASP A 166 -9.04 -0.20 6.21
C ASP A 166 -8.48 0.97 5.39
N GLY A 167 -8.23 0.70 4.10
CA GLY A 167 -7.66 1.70 3.20
C GLY A 167 -8.57 2.90 2.94
N ILE A 168 -9.87 2.80 3.21
CA ILE A 168 -10.82 3.89 3.02
C ILE A 168 -10.68 4.89 4.17
N THR A 169 -10.79 4.43 5.43
CA THR A 169 -10.77 5.28 6.63
C THR A 169 -9.44 6.01 6.83
N TYR A 170 -8.33 5.39 6.42
CA TYR A 170 -7.01 6.02 6.49
C TYR A 170 -6.64 6.71 5.19
N ALA A 171 -6.33 5.92 4.16
CA ALA A 171 -5.61 6.42 3.01
C ALA A 171 -6.52 7.15 2.00
N LYS A 172 -7.76 6.69 1.76
CA LYS A 172 -8.73 7.45 0.95
C LYS A 172 -9.05 8.76 1.66
N GLY A 173 -9.43 8.73 2.93
CA GLY A 173 -9.77 9.96 3.66
C GLY A 173 -8.60 10.95 3.77
N ALA A 174 -7.35 10.49 3.98
CA ALA A 174 -6.18 11.36 3.90
C ALA A 174 -5.96 11.95 2.50
N SER A 175 -6.23 11.18 1.45
CA SER A 175 -6.19 11.67 0.06
C SER A 175 -7.29 12.68 -0.23
N VAL A 176 -8.46 12.50 0.37
CA VAL A 176 -9.59 13.43 0.30
C VAL A 176 -9.29 14.71 1.07
N LEU A 177 -8.58 14.65 2.20
CA LEU A 177 -8.08 15.84 2.90
C LEU A 177 -7.01 16.56 2.07
N LYS A 178 -6.10 15.85 1.41
CA LYS A 178 -5.17 16.47 0.44
C LYS A 178 -5.92 17.20 -0.68
N GLN A 179 -6.97 16.57 -1.21
CA GLN A 179 -7.86 17.16 -2.19
C GLN A 179 -8.64 18.37 -1.65
N LEU A 180 -9.08 18.33 -0.39
CA LEU A 180 -9.72 19.46 0.30
C LEU A 180 -8.77 20.65 0.40
N VAL A 181 -7.52 20.40 0.83
CA VAL A 181 -6.46 21.42 0.92
C VAL A 181 -6.18 22.04 -0.45
N ALA A 182 -6.13 21.24 -1.52
CA ALA A 182 -5.99 21.75 -2.88
C ALA A 182 -7.21 22.57 -3.33
N TYR A 183 -8.41 22.16 -2.92
CA TYR A 183 -9.67 22.83 -3.27
C TYR A 183 -9.84 24.18 -2.56
N VAL A 184 -9.62 24.24 -1.24
CA VAL A 184 -9.82 25.47 -0.43
C VAL A 184 -8.60 26.37 -0.39
N GLY A 185 -7.42 25.83 -0.71
CA GLY A 185 -6.14 26.51 -0.57
C GLY A 185 -5.48 26.23 0.78
N ARG A 186 -4.16 25.96 0.73
CA ARG A 186 -3.37 25.57 1.92
C ARG A 186 -3.44 26.59 3.06
N ASP A 187 -3.31 27.88 2.77
CA ASP A 187 -3.30 28.91 3.81
C ASP A 187 -4.67 29.03 4.50
N ALA A 188 -5.75 28.96 3.71
CA ALA A 188 -7.11 28.97 4.23
C ALA A 188 -7.40 27.73 5.09
N PHE A 189 -6.89 26.56 4.68
CA PHE A 189 -6.99 25.33 5.45
C PHE A 189 -6.27 25.44 6.81
N LEU A 190 -5.02 25.91 6.81
CA LEU A 190 -4.24 26.04 8.05
C LEU A 190 -4.86 27.06 9.00
N GLU A 191 -5.29 28.22 8.50
CA GLU A 191 -6.02 29.20 9.30
C GLU A 191 -7.34 28.62 9.84
N GLY A 192 -8.02 27.80 9.05
CA GLY A 192 -9.23 27.11 9.49
C GLY A 192 -8.94 26.14 10.64
N ALA A 193 -7.90 25.32 10.52
CA ALA A 193 -7.47 24.40 11.59
C ALA A 193 -7.15 25.15 12.90
N ARG A 194 -6.41 26.27 12.85
CA ARG A 194 -6.11 27.11 14.02
C ARG A 194 -7.36 27.58 14.74
N ARG A 195 -8.35 28.08 13.99
CA ARG A 195 -9.63 28.54 14.54
C ARG A 195 -10.42 27.37 15.13
N TYR A 196 -10.47 26.25 14.42
CA TYR A 196 -11.17 25.05 14.86
C TYR A 196 -10.65 24.56 16.22
N PHE A 197 -9.33 24.42 16.40
CA PHE A 197 -8.78 23.99 17.68
C PHE A 197 -9.04 24.97 18.82
N LYS A 198 -8.85 26.28 18.58
CA LYS A 198 -9.10 27.29 19.62
C LYS A 198 -10.57 27.34 20.04
N ARG A 199 -11.51 27.11 19.11
CA ARG A 199 -12.95 27.10 19.40
C ARG A 199 -13.40 25.86 20.17
N ASN A 200 -12.78 24.72 19.89
CA ASN A 200 -13.28 23.41 20.33
C ASN A 200 -12.38 22.67 21.32
N ALA A 201 -11.29 23.29 21.79
CA ALA A 201 -10.34 22.67 22.72
C ALA A 201 -11.02 22.05 23.95
N TYR A 202 -10.63 20.82 24.27
CA TYR A 202 -11.17 19.96 25.34
C TYR A 202 -12.66 19.64 25.21
N GLY A 203 -13.18 19.70 23.98
CA GLY A 203 -14.57 19.42 23.65
C GLY A 203 -14.73 18.35 22.57
N ASN A 204 -16.00 18.07 22.26
CA ASN A 204 -16.38 17.16 21.19
C ASN A 204 -16.92 17.94 19.99
N THR A 205 -16.64 17.47 18.78
CA THR A 205 -17.12 18.10 17.54
C THR A 205 -17.71 17.08 16.57
N ARG A 206 -18.48 17.59 15.60
CA ARG A 206 -18.93 16.88 14.40
C ARG A 206 -18.22 17.42 13.16
N LEU A 207 -18.30 16.70 12.05
CA LEU A 207 -17.80 17.17 10.75
C LEU A 207 -18.21 18.61 10.39
N GLY A 208 -19.46 18.98 10.66
CA GLY A 208 -19.97 20.33 10.37
C GLY A 208 -19.20 21.47 11.07
N ASP A 209 -18.64 21.20 12.26
CA ASP A 209 -17.85 22.19 13.00
C ASP A 209 -16.52 22.49 12.31
N LEU A 210 -15.89 21.48 11.69
CA LEU A 210 -14.68 21.68 10.89
C LEU A 210 -15.02 22.40 9.56
N LEU A 211 -16.05 21.92 8.86
CA LEU A 211 -16.41 22.47 7.55
C LEU A 211 -16.79 23.96 7.65
N SER A 212 -17.58 24.35 8.65
CA SER A 212 -18.00 25.75 8.84
C SER A 212 -16.80 26.71 8.93
N VAL A 213 -15.75 26.32 9.67
CA VAL A 213 -14.55 27.12 9.83
C VAL A 213 -13.74 27.20 8.52
N LEU A 214 -13.70 26.12 7.73
CA LEU A 214 -13.05 26.11 6.42
C LEU A 214 -13.82 26.93 5.37
N GLU A 215 -15.15 26.95 5.43
CA GLU A 215 -15.98 27.84 4.59
C GLU A 215 -15.72 29.31 4.95
N GLU A 216 -15.64 29.66 6.24
CA GLU A 216 -15.31 31.01 6.70
C GLU A 216 -13.96 31.51 6.16
N THR A 217 -12.94 30.64 6.07
CA THR A 217 -11.58 31.05 5.67
C THR A 217 -11.34 30.98 4.17
N SER A 218 -12.04 30.08 3.46
CA SER A 218 -11.84 29.87 2.02
C SER A 218 -12.86 30.55 1.12
N GLY A 219 -14.07 30.81 1.64
CA GLY A 219 -15.19 31.35 0.86
C GLY A 219 -15.81 30.37 -0.15
N ARG A 220 -15.43 29.08 -0.12
CA ARG A 220 -16.03 28.03 -0.96
C ARG A 220 -17.18 27.32 -0.24
N ASP A 221 -18.22 26.94 -0.97
CA ASP A 221 -19.25 26.01 -0.48
C ASP A 221 -18.64 24.61 -0.32
N LEU A 222 -18.64 24.10 0.91
CA LEU A 222 -18.15 22.77 1.24
C LEU A 222 -19.27 21.77 1.45
N ALA A 223 -20.54 22.18 1.57
CA ALA A 223 -21.65 21.25 1.80
C ALA A 223 -21.85 20.29 0.62
N THR A 224 -21.79 20.80 -0.61
CA THR A 224 -21.91 19.95 -1.81
C THR A 224 -20.68 19.07 -1.98
N TRP A 225 -19.49 19.62 -1.74
CA TRP A 225 -18.22 18.91 -1.85
C TRP A 225 -18.10 17.78 -0.83
N SER A 226 -18.46 18.05 0.44
CA SER A 226 -18.37 17.10 1.54
C SER A 226 -19.29 15.92 1.32
N ARG A 227 -20.52 16.16 0.85
CA ARG A 227 -21.46 15.09 0.49
C ARG A 227 -20.86 14.16 -0.56
N ALA A 228 -20.37 14.73 -1.67
CA ALA A 228 -19.82 13.94 -2.76
C ALA A 228 -18.59 13.14 -2.33
N TRP A 229 -17.72 13.68 -1.48
CA TRP A 229 -16.48 13.02 -1.10
C TRP A 229 -16.58 12.09 0.10
N LEU A 230 -17.37 12.46 1.11
CA LEU A 230 -17.39 11.81 2.41
C LEU A 230 -18.57 10.84 2.55
N GLU A 231 -19.73 11.21 2.01
CA GLU A 231 -20.99 10.45 2.15
C GLU A 231 -21.26 9.46 1.00
N THR A 232 -20.37 9.36 0.00
CA THR A 232 -20.52 8.40 -1.11
C THR A 232 -19.30 7.48 -1.28
N ALA A 233 -19.53 6.26 -1.75
CA ALA A 233 -18.49 5.23 -1.96
C ALA A 233 -17.98 5.17 -3.40
N GLY A 234 -16.82 4.52 -3.61
CA GLY A 234 -16.21 4.32 -4.92
C GLY A 234 -15.19 5.39 -5.32
N VAL A 235 -14.54 5.13 -6.45
CA VAL A 235 -13.44 5.94 -7.00
C VAL A 235 -13.72 6.30 -8.46
N ASN A 236 -13.47 7.56 -8.82
CA ASN A 236 -13.60 8.02 -10.21
C ASN A 236 -12.31 7.74 -11.01
N SER A 237 -12.46 7.39 -12.29
CA SER A 237 -11.36 7.43 -13.24
C SER A 237 -11.37 8.73 -14.04
N LEU A 238 -10.18 9.29 -14.27
CA LEU A 238 -9.99 10.49 -15.07
C LEU A 238 -9.12 10.18 -16.29
N THR A 239 -9.67 10.39 -17.48
CA THR A 239 -9.03 10.09 -18.77
C THR A 239 -8.87 11.37 -19.59
N PRO A 240 -7.68 11.70 -20.11
CA PRO A 240 -7.52 12.82 -21.03
C PRO A 240 -8.14 12.48 -22.39
N GLN A 241 -8.73 13.49 -23.03
CA GLN A 241 -9.10 13.46 -24.44
C GLN A 241 -8.49 14.69 -25.12
N VAL A 242 -7.61 14.44 -26.09
CA VAL A 242 -6.89 15.46 -26.84
C VAL A 242 -7.40 15.51 -28.26
N ILE A 243 -7.80 16.69 -28.73
CA ILE A 243 -8.10 16.97 -30.14
C ILE A 243 -7.01 17.90 -30.65
N LEU A 244 -6.40 17.53 -31.77
CA LEU A 244 -5.34 18.29 -32.42
C LEU A 244 -5.85 18.96 -33.69
N SER A 245 -5.29 20.12 -34.01
CA SER A 245 -5.40 20.78 -35.30
C SER A 245 -4.49 20.14 -36.34
N ALA A 246 -4.67 20.54 -37.61
CA ALA A 246 -3.82 20.08 -38.72
C ALA A 246 -2.33 20.47 -38.58
N ASP A 247 -2.02 21.52 -37.83
CA ASP A 247 -0.65 21.96 -37.50
C ASP A 247 -0.11 21.32 -36.21
N GLY A 248 -0.80 20.32 -35.64
CA GLY A 248 -0.32 19.56 -34.48
C GLY A 248 -0.39 20.33 -33.16
N ARG A 249 -1.36 21.22 -33.00
CA ARG A 249 -1.62 21.95 -31.76
C ARG A 249 -2.92 21.50 -31.13
N ILE A 250 -3.02 21.57 -29.81
CA ILE A 250 -4.24 21.22 -29.08
C ILE A 250 -5.34 22.22 -29.45
N THR A 251 -6.38 21.77 -30.13
CA THR A 251 -7.62 22.55 -30.31
C THR A 251 -8.51 22.43 -29.09
N GLU A 252 -8.52 21.24 -28.48
CA GLU A 252 -9.26 20.97 -27.27
C GLU A 252 -8.56 19.90 -26.43
N LEU A 253 -8.42 20.17 -25.14
CA LEU A 253 -8.10 19.18 -24.13
C LEU A 253 -9.29 19.08 -23.19
N SER A 254 -9.80 17.87 -22.97
CA SER A 254 -10.82 17.63 -21.95
C SER A 254 -10.46 16.45 -21.06
N VAL A 255 -10.96 16.51 -19.83
CA VAL A 255 -10.89 15.41 -18.87
C VAL A 255 -12.26 14.74 -18.83
N LEU A 256 -12.28 13.44 -19.17
CA LEU A 256 -13.44 12.58 -19.04
C LEU A 256 -13.42 11.95 -17.65
N GLN A 257 -14.56 12.02 -16.96
CA GLN A 257 -14.73 11.42 -15.64
C GLN A 257 -15.72 10.26 -15.74
N GLU A 258 -15.33 9.12 -15.18
CA GLU A 258 -16.16 7.92 -15.12
C GLU A 258 -16.25 7.39 -13.68
N ALA A 259 -17.35 6.71 -13.39
CA ALA A 259 -17.62 6.04 -12.12
C ALA A 259 -18.06 4.59 -12.40
N ALA A 260 -17.92 3.72 -11.41
CA ALA A 260 -18.45 2.36 -11.53
C ALA A 260 -19.99 2.39 -11.59
N GLU A 261 -20.62 1.52 -12.38
CA GLU A 261 -22.08 1.45 -12.47
C GLU A 261 -22.75 1.20 -11.11
N SER A 262 -22.10 0.45 -10.22
CA SER A 262 -22.58 0.19 -8.86
C SER A 262 -22.53 1.43 -7.96
N HIS A 263 -21.70 2.42 -8.30
CA HIS A 263 -21.48 3.64 -7.54
C HIS A 263 -21.31 4.84 -8.50
N PRO A 264 -22.41 5.29 -9.14
CA PRO A 264 -22.34 6.19 -10.30
C PRO A 264 -22.04 7.67 -9.95
N GLU A 265 -21.57 7.96 -8.73
CA GLU A 265 -21.29 9.31 -8.27
C GLU A 265 -20.05 9.89 -8.99
N LEU A 266 -20.22 11.06 -9.63
CA LEU A 266 -19.14 11.83 -10.25
C LEU A 266 -18.74 12.97 -9.31
N ARG A 267 -17.56 12.88 -8.71
CA ARG A 267 -17.11 13.82 -7.69
C ARG A 267 -16.51 15.08 -8.29
N PRO A 268 -16.60 16.22 -7.58
CA PRO A 268 -15.86 17.42 -7.94
C PRO A 268 -14.37 17.24 -7.59
N HIS A 269 -13.51 17.26 -8.61
CA HIS A 269 -12.07 17.14 -8.42
C HIS A 269 -11.36 18.47 -8.67
N ARG A 270 -10.29 18.75 -7.93
CA ARG A 270 -9.30 19.79 -8.21
C ARG A 270 -8.07 19.04 -8.67
N VAL A 271 -7.67 19.22 -9.92
CA VAL A 271 -6.55 18.45 -10.48
C VAL A 271 -5.57 19.39 -11.17
N ALA A 272 -4.30 18.99 -11.24
CA ALA A 272 -3.39 19.57 -12.19
C ALA A 272 -3.26 18.65 -13.41
N VAL A 273 -3.31 19.23 -14.61
CA VAL A 273 -3.11 18.52 -15.87
C VAL A 273 -1.77 18.94 -16.43
N GLY A 274 -0.83 18.01 -16.53
CA GLY A 274 0.51 18.21 -17.05
C GLY A 274 0.65 17.71 -18.49
N LEU A 275 1.32 18.50 -19.33
CA LEU A 275 1.72 18.13 -20.69
C LEU A 275 3.22 17.87 -20.73
N TYR A 276 3.59 16.71 -21.25
CA TYR A 276 4.96 16.22 -21.29
C TYR A 276 5.43 16.03 -22.73
N ARG A 277 6.72 16.27 -22.96
CA ARG A 277 7.38 16.05 -24.26
C ARG A 277 8.77 15.47 -24.07
N SER A 278 9.21 14.67 -25.03
CA SER A 278 10.55 14.11 -25.11
C SER A 278 11.51 15.15 -25.68
N GLU A 279 12.49 15.55 -24.87
CA GLU A 279 13.58 16.44 -25.27
C GLU A 279 14.92 15.86 -24.81
N ALA A 280 15.85 15.67 -25.76
CA ALA A 280 17.19 15.14 -25.48
C ALA A 280 17.21 13.82 -24.67
N GLY A 281 16.20 12.96 -24.88
CA GLY A 281 16.09 11.67 -24.18
C GLY A 281 15.48 11.76 -22.77
N ALA A 282 14.93 12.91 -22.39
CA ALA A 282 14.19 13.10 -21.16
C ALA A 282 12.73 13.47 -21.47
N LEU A 283 11.79 12.86 -20.76
CA LEU A 283 10.37 13.21 -20.81
C LEU A 283 10.11 14.25 -19.71
N THR A 284 9.84 15.49 -20.11
CA THR A 284 9.75 16.65 -19.21
C THR A 284 8.43 17.39 -19.38
N ARG A 285 7.93 17.96 -18.27
CA ARG A 285 6.71 18.78 -18.27
C ARG A 285 7.00 20.14 -18.90
N TYR A 286 6.27 20.49 -19.95
CA TYR A 286 6.43 21.78 -20.64
C TYR A 286 5.21 22.72 -20.46
N ALA A 287 4.06 22.19 -20.06
CA ALA A 287 2.88 22.98 -19.70
C ALA A 287 2.08 22.29 -18.58
N ARG A 288 1.33 23.10 -17.82
CA ARG A 288 0.51 22.67 -16.68
C ARG A 288 -0.68 23.62 -16.53
N ALA A 289 -1.84 23.07 -16.20
CA ALA A 289 -3.01 23.86 -15.77
C ALA A 289 -3.69 23.20 -14.57
N GLU A 290 -4.22 23.99 -13.65
CA GLU A 290 -5.10 23.48 -12.59
C GLU A 290 -6.56 23.74 -12.95
N VAL A 291 -7.39 22.72 -12.80
CA VAL A 291 -8.79 22.77 -13.22
C VAL A 291 -9.68 22.06 -12.20
N ASP A 292 -10.87 22.62 -11.99
CA ASP A 292 -11.92 21.93 -11.26
C ASP A 292 -12.71 21.07 -12.27
N VAL A 293 -12.63 19.74 -12.13
CA VAL A 293 -13.35 18.78 -12.97
C VAL A 293 -14.71 18.50 -12.35
N PHE A 294 -15.77 18.81 -13.11
CA PHE A 294 -17.16 18.58 -12.73
C PHE A 294 -17.89 17.79 -13.81
N GLY A 295 -18.72 16.85 -13.37
CA GLY A 295 -19.52 16.02 -14.26
C GLY A 295 -18.68 15.13 -15.18
N PRO A 296 -19.29 14.57 -16.24
CA PRO A 296 -18.66 13.53 -17.05
C PRO A 296 -17.56 14.04 -17.98
N ARG A 297 -17.53 15.35 -18.27
CA ARG A 297 -16.53 15.97 -19.15
C ARG A 297 -16.28 17.42 -18.77
N THR A 298 -15.01 17.78 -18.59
CA THR A 298 -14.56 19.15 -18.34
C THR A 298 -13.49 19.57 -19.34
N VAL A 299 -13.62 20.74 -19.97
CA VAL A 299 -12.62 21.29 -20.90
C VAL A 299 -11.54 22.05 -20.13
N VAL A 300 -10.27 21.81 -20.46
CA VAL A 300 -9.10 22.46 -19.87
C VAL A 300 -8.64 23.59 -20.79
N GLY A 301 -9.31 24.74 -20.68
CA GLY A 301 -9.12 25.87 -21.60
C GLY A 301 -7.71 26.46 -21.62
N GLU A 302 -7.00 26.45 -20.49
CA GLU A 302 -5.65 27.03 -20.35
C GLU A 302 -4.58 26.34 -21.18
N LEU A 303 -4.80 25.07 -21.57
CA LEU A 303 -3.84 24.29 -22.36
C LEU A 303 -4.13 24.33 -23.86
N ALA A 304 -5.23 24.98 -24.28
CA ALA A 304 -5.55 25.15 -25.69
C ALA A 304 -4.44 25.92 -26.43
N GLY A 305 -4.12 25.48 -27.64
CA GLY A 305 -3.03 26.00 -28.45
C GLY A 305 -1.64 25.48 -28.05
N SER A 306 -1.49 24.67 -27.01
CA SER A 306 -0.21 23.99 -26.74
C SER A 306 0.18 23.07 -27.90
N ALA A 307 1.47 22.81 -28.10
CA ALA A 307 1.90 21.81 -29.06
C ALA A 307 1.35 20.42 -28.67
N ALA A 308 1.32 19.46 -29.61
CA ALA A 308 0.93 18.09 -29.28
C ALA A 308 1.85 17.51 -28.18
N PRO A 309 1.31 17.01 -27.06
CA PRO A 309 2.09 16.35 -26.02
C PRO A 309 2.40 14.90 -26.40
N ASP A 310 3.52 14.38 -25.90
CA ASP A 310 3.81 12.93 -25.94
C ASP A 310 3.06 12.21 -24.81
N LEU A 311 2.80 12.90 -23.69
CA LEU A 311 2.08 12.37 -22.53
C LEU A 311 1.23 13.47 -21.89
N VAL A 312 -0.02 13.14 -21.57
CA VAL A 312 -0.92 13.93 -20.72
C VAL A 312 -1.14 13.22 -19.38
N LEU A 313 -0.86 13.92 -18.28
CA LEU A 313 -1.07 13.42 -16.92
C LEU A 313 -2.17 14.24 -16.20
N VAL A 314 -3.35 13.65 -15.99
CA VAL A 314 -4.59 14.35 -15.57
C VAL A 314 -4.69 14.63 -14.06
N ASN A 315 -3.81 14.06 -13.25
CA ASN A 315 -3.68 14.39 -11.82
C ASN A 315 -2.20 14.57 -11.48
N ASP A 316 -1.54 15.38 -12.29
CA ASP A 316 -0.18 15.81 -12.04
C ASP A 316 -0.09 16.50 -10.65
N ASP A 317 1.06 16.42 -10.00
CA ASP A 317 1.28 16.80 -8.59
C ASP A 317 0.40 16.07 -7.53
N ASP A 318 -0.38 15.05 -7.92
CA ASP A 318 -1.14 14.17 -7.03
C ASP A 318 -2.18 14.89 -6.14
N LEU A 319 -2.89 15.89 -6.67
CA LEU A 319 -3.81 16.73 -5.89
C LEU A 319 -5.08 16.00 -5.44
N THR A 320 -5.60 15.07 -6.25
CA THR A 320 -6.86 14.36 -5.94
C THR A 320 -6.67 12.86 -5.68
N TYR A 321 -7.71 12.22 -5.13
CA TYR A 321 -7.91 10.78 -5.15
C TYR A 321 -8.71 10.35 -6.39
N CYS A 322 -8.04 9.83 -7.42
CA CYS A 322 -8.68 9.29 -8.62
C CYS A 322 -7.82 8.20 -9.24
N LYS A 323 -8.40 7.40 -10.14
CA LYS A 323 -7.63 6.50 -10.99
C LYS A 323 -7.28 7.21 -12.29
N ILE A 324 -5.99 7.45 -12.49
CA ILE A 324 -5.50 8.06 -13.72
C ILE A 324 -5.63 7.03 -14.85
N ARG A 325 -6.18 7.48 -15.97
CA ARG A 325 -6.18 6.76 -17.25
C ARG A 325 -5.45 7.61 -18.28
N PHE A 326 -5.11 6.96 -19.39
CA PHE A 326 -4.31 7.55 -20.46
C PHE A 326 -5.06 7.43 -21.78
N ASP A 327 -4.90 8.43 -22.64
CA ASP A 327 -5.20 8.27 -24.06
C ASP A 327 -4.17 7.32 -24.71
N GLU A 328 -4.44 6.93 -25.96
CA GLU A 328 -3.61 5.97 -26.69
C GLU A 328 -2.16 6.46 -26.85
N THR A 329 -1.97 7.73 -27.17
CA THR A 329 -0.65 8.36 -27.33
C THR A 329 0.14 8.32 -26.03
N SER A 330 -0.46 8.77 -24.92
CA SER A 330 0.15 8.77 -23.60
C SER A 330 0.52 7.37 -23.16
N LEU A 331 -0.35 6.37 -23.36
CA LEU A 331 -0.07 4.99 -22.99
C LEU A 331 1.06 4.39 -23.86
N ALA A 332 1.09 4.69 -25.15
CA ALA A 332 2.19 4.29 -26.04
C ALA A 332 3.52 4.93 -25.64
N THR A 333 3.51 6.21 -25.24
CA THR A 333 4.70 6.90 -24.72
C THR A 333 5.20 6.23 -23.45
N LEU A 334 4.32 5.94 -22.47
CA LEU A 334 4.72 5.25 -21.24
C LEU A 334 5.28 3.85 -21.53
N ARG A 335 4.74 3.14 -22.53
CA ARG A 335 5.27 1.84 -22.94
C ARG A 335 6.72 1.88 -23.39
N SER A 336 7.23 3.00 -23.88
CA SER A 336 8.61 3.10 -24.40
C SER A 336 9.52 4.03 -23.59
N HIS A 337 8.96 4.99 -22.85
CA HIS A 337 9.67 6.13 -22.28
C HIS A 337 9.32 6.41 -20.81
N LEU A 338 8.67 5.48 -20.10
CA LEU A 338 8.32 5.66 -18.68
C LEU A 338 9.55 6.00 -17.82
N GLY A 339 10.68 5.32 -18.06
CA GLY A 339 11.94 5.57 -17.36
C GLY A 339 12.67 6.85 -17.78
N ASP A 340 12.14 7.62 -18.74
CA ASP A 340 12.69 8.91 -19.17
C ASP A 340 11.99 10.09 -18.46
N ILE A 341 10.90 9.85 -17.71
CA ILE A 341 10.22 10.87 -16.89
C ILE A 341 11.17 11.35 -15.80
N THR A 342 11.47 12.64 -15.80
CA THR A 342 12.45 13.23 -14.87
C THR A 342 11.87 13.53 -13.48
N ASP A 343 10.60 13.92 -13.41
CA ASP A 343 9.92 14.18 -12.15
C ASP A 343 9.55 12.86 -11.44
N PRO A 344 10.07 12.60 -10.22
CA PRO A 344 9.86 11.33 -9.55
C PRO A 344 8.42 11.13 -9.06
N LEU A 345 7.67 12.20 -8.75
CA LEU A 345 6.26 12.09 -8.38
C LEU A 345 5.41 11.75 -9.61
N ALA A 346 5.61 12.43 -10.74
CA ALA A 346 4.93 12.13 -12.00
C ALA A 346 5.19 10.69 -12.43
N ARG A 347 6.45 10.23 -12.34
CA ARG A 347 6.81 8.85 -12.65
C ARG A 347 6.14 7.85 -11.71
N ALA A 348 6.09 8.14 -10.41
CA ALA A 348 5.37 7.33 -9.43
C ALA A 348 3.86 7.24 -9.75
N LEU A 349 3.23 8.36 -10.10
CA LEU A 349 1.83 8.39 -10.52
C LEU A 349 1.59 7.55 -11.77
N CYS A 350 2.48 7.59 -12.75
CA CYS A 350 2.41 6.72 -13.93
C CYS A 350 2.51 5.24 -13.54
N TRP A 351 3.42 4.85 -12.65
CA TRP A 351 3.49 3.48 -12.15
C TRP A 351 2.21 3.02 -11.45
N SER A 352 1.67 3.85 -10.56
CA SER A 352 0.40 3.58 -9.88
C SER A 352 -0.75 3.42 -10.87
N ALA A 353 -0.82 4.28 -11.89
CA ALA A 353 -1.84 4.23 -12.95
C ALA A 353 -1.73 2.94 -13.80
N LEU A 354 -0.50 2.55 -14.17
CA LEU A 354 -0.23 1.30 -14.92
C LEU A 354 -0.62 0.07 -14.09
N TRP A 355 -0.29 0.05 -12.80
CA TRP A 355 -0.72 -1.01 -11.89
C TRP A 355 -2.26 -1.09 -11.77
N ASN A 356 -2.93 0.06 -11.70
CA ASN A 356 -4.39 0.12 -11.71
C ASN A 356 -4.98 -0.44 -13.01
N LEU A 357 -4.39 -0.13 -14.18
CA LEU A 357 -4.79 -0.73 -15.47
C LEU A 357 -4.65 -2.26 -15.45
N THR A 358 -3.56 -2.80 -14.90
CA THR A 358 -3.36 -4.25 -14.76
C THR A 358 -4.41 -4.89 -13.85
N ARG A 359 -4.68 -4.30 -12.68
CA ARG A 359 -5.69 -4.79 -11.73
C ARG A 359 -7.11 -4.74 -12.30
N ASP A 360 -7.40 -3.85 -13.23
CA ASP A 360 -8.71 -3.76 -13.91
C ASP A 360 -8.81 -4.63 -15.16
N ALA A 361 -7.77 -5.42 -15.48
CA ALA A 361 -7.68 -6.20 -16.70
C ALA A 361 -7.77 -5.35 -17.99
N LEU A 362 -7.23 -4.13 -17.93
CA LEU A 362 -7.06 -3.21 -19.07
C LEU A 362 -5.61 -3.22 -19.61
N MET A 363 -4.68 -3.81 -18.86
CA MET A 363 -3.31 -4.06 -19.28
C MET A 363 -2.94 -5.51 -18.94
N PRO A 364 -2.34 -6.27 -19.87
CA PRO A 364 -1.81 -7.61 -19.59
C PRO A 364 -0.83 -7.62 -18.42
N GLY A 365 -0.88 -8.67 -17.60
CA GLY A 365 0.07 -8.83 -16.49
C GLY A 365 1.54 -8.88 -16.96
N ARG A 366 1.79 -9.52 -18.11
CA ARG A 366 3.12 -9.58 -18.74
C ARG A 366 3.64 -8.22 -19.22
N ASP A 367 2.76 -7.34 -19.70
CA ASP A 367 3.12 -5.99 -20.14
C ASP A 367 3.61 -5.16 -18.94
N PHE A 368 2.93 -5.28 -17.79
CA PHE A 368 3.36 -4.62 -16.57
C PHE A 368 4.70 -5.16 -16.05
N ILE A 369 4.89 -6.47 -16.08
CA ILE A 369 6.18 -7.10 -15.71
C ILE A 369 7.31 -6.62 -16.63
N ASP A 370 7.07 -6.57 -17.94
CA ASP A 370 8.03 -6.05 -18.92
C ASP A 370 8.40 -4.57 -18.64
N LEU A 371 7.41 -3.73 -18.31
CA LEU A 371 7.67 -2.35 -17.91
C LEU A 371 8.60 -2.27 -16.70
N VAL A 372 8.31 -3.03 -15.64
CA VAL A 372 9.16 -3.09 -14.44
C VAL A 372 10.58 -3.54 -14.79
N LEU A 373 10.73 -4.60 -15.58
CA LEU A 373 12.04 -5.12 -16.01
C LEU A 373 12.86 -4.10 -16.80
N ARG A 374 12.21 -3.26 -17.61
CA ARG A 374 12.90 -2.24 -18.42
C ARG A 374 13.24 -0.98 -17.65
N PHE A 375 12.38 -0.56 -16.72
CA PHE A 375 12.45 0.80 -16.18
C PHE A 375 12.69 0.88 -14.66
N ALA A 376 12.40 -0.17 -13.87
CA ALA A 376 12.55 -0.09 -12.42
C ALA A 376 14.00 0.12 -11.96
N GLY A 377 14.99 -0.33 -12.73
CA GLY A 377 16.41 -0.07 -12.46
C GLY A 377 16.79 1.43 -12.46
N ARG A 378 15.95 2.29 -13.06
CA ARG A 378 16.12 3.75 -13.06
C ARG A 378 15.42 4.45 -11.91
N GLU A 379 14.66 3.75 -11.08
CA GLU A 379 13.96 4.39 -9.98
C GLU A 379 14.91 4.85 -8.88
N SER A 380 14.90 6.16 -8.64
CA SER A 380 15.70 6.79 -7.59
C SER A 380 15.10 6.59 -6.20
N ASP A 381 13.77 6.55 -6.10
CA ASP A 381 13.06 6.42 -4.84
C ASP A 381 12.94 4.94 -4.41
N ILE A 382 13.46 4.62 -3.22
CA ILE A 382 13.47 3.24 -2.70
C ILE A 382 12.07 2.75 -2.34
N GLY A 383 11.19 3.63 -1.84
CA GLY A 383 9.81 3.27 -1.51
C GLY A 383 9.03 2.88 -2.75
N VAL A 384 9.20 3.63 -3.85
CA VAL A 384 8.65 3.28 -5.17
C VAL A 384 9.21 1.96 -5.65
N LEU A 385 10.53 1.78 -5.65
CA LEU A 385 11.17 0.55 -6.13
C LEU A 385 10.68 -0.69 -5.37
N GLN A 386 10.58 -0.62 -4.04
CA GLN A 386 10.02 -1.68 -3.21
C GLN A 386 8.57 -2.02 -3.59
N MET A 387 7.79 -1.02 -3.97
CA MET A 387 6.42 -1.25 -4.43
C MET A 387 6.34 -1.86 -5.81
N LEU A 388 7.23 -1.46 -6.74
CA LEU A 388 7.33 -2.10 -8.05
C LEU A 388 7.69 -3.58 -7.93
N HIS A 389 8.60 -3.95 -7.01
CA HIS A 389 8.92 -5.35 -6.73
C HIS A 389 7.71 -6.13 -6.22
N ALA A 390 6.96 -5.57 -5.27
CA ALA A 390 5.75 -6.20 -4.75
C ALA A 390 4.66 -6.35 -5.83
N TRP A 391 4.45 -5.33 -6.66
CA TRP A 391 3.49 -5.38 -7.77
C TRP A 391 3.91 -6.33 -8.87
N ALA A 392 5.19 -6.40 -9.23
CA ALA A 392 5.70 -7.35 -10.20
C ALA A 392 5.52 -8.80 -9.72
N ASN A 393 5.82 -9.08 -8.46
CA ASN A 393 5.57 -10.40 -7.88
C ASN A 393 4.06 -10.73 -7.83
N SER A 394 3.23 -9.74 -7.49
CA SER A 394 1.76 -9.90 -7.52
C SER A 394 1.24 -10.11 -8.95
N ALA A 395 1.77 -9.40 -9.93
CA ALA A 395 1.44 -9.54 -11.35
C ALA A 395 1.75 -10.96 -11.81
N LEU A 396 2.94 -11.48 -11.49
CA LEU A 396 3.35 -12.84 -11.83
C LEU A 396 2.45 -13.89 -11.14
N THR A 397 2.19 -13.69 -9.85
CA THR A 397 1.48 -14.69 -9.03
C THR A 397 0.00 -14.79 -9.40
N PHE A 398 -0.66 -13.65 -9.61
CA PHE A 398 -2.12 -13.61 -9.75
C PHE A 398 -2.59 -13.21 -11.15
N TYR A 399 -1.95 -12.25 -11.82
CA TYR A 399 -2.49 -11.66 -13.05
C TYR A 399 -1.92 -12.26 -14.33
N ALA A 400 -0.72 -12.84 -14.30
CA ALA A 400 -0.14 -13.53 -15.43
C ALA A 400 -0.88 -14.83 -15.74
N ALA A 401 -1.08 -15.10 -17.04
CA ALA A 401 -1.69 -16.35 -17.50
C ALA A 401 -0.89 -17.55 -16.97
N PRO A 402 -1.53 -18.59 -16.41
CA PRO A 402 -0.86 -19.74 -15.81
C PRO A 402 0.24 -20.36 -16.68
N GLU A 403 -0.01 -20.50 -17.98
CA GLU A 403 0.94 -21.04 -18.97
C GLU A 403 2.20 -20.19 -19.20
N TRP A 404 2.20 -18.91 -18.81
CA TRP A 404 3.34 -18.00 -18.99
C TRP A 404 4.15 -17.80 -17.70
N ARG A 405 3.63 -18.23 -16.54
CA ARG A 405 4.25 -17.94 -15.23
C ARG A 405 5.67 -18.44 -15.09
N GLU A 406 5.99 -19.62 -15.61
CA GLU A 406 7.36 -20.13 -15.57
C GLU A 406 8.32 -19.22 -16.35
N THR A 407 7.87 -18.72 -17.51
CA THR A 407 8.65 -17.76 -18.30
C THR A 407 8.78 -16.43 -17.56
N GLY A 408 7.69 -15.90 -17.01
CA GLY A 408 7.70 -14.66 -16.24
C GLY A 408 8.58 -14.72 -14.99
N ALA A 409 8.56 -15.85 -14.27
CA ALA A 409 9.40 -16.09 -13.09
C ALA A 409 10.88 -16.04 -13.45
N ARG A 410 11.29 -16.73 -14.52
CA ARG A 410 12.67 -16.68 -15.03
C ARG A 410 13.08 -15.27 -15.44
N LEU A 411 12.23 -14.56 -16.18
CA LEU A 411 12.52 -13.18 -16.60
C LEU A 411 12.68 -12.23 -15.40
N LEU A 412 11.82 -12.36 -14.39
CA LEU A 412 11.92 -11.57 -13.16
C LEU A 412 13.18 -11.89 -12.36
N ALA A 413 13.55 -13.16 -12.21
CA ALA A 413 14.77 -13.57 -11.53
C ALA A 413 16.03 -13.07 -12.27
N ASP A 414 16.09 -13.27 -13.59
CA ASP A 414 17.19 -12.79 -14.44
C ASP A 414 17.33 -11.26 -14.36
N GLY A 415 16.20 -10.54 -14.44
CA GLY A 415 16.16 -9.08 -14.32
C GLY A 415 16.59 -8.59 -12.94
N ALA A 416 16.06 -9.20 -11.87
CA ALA A 416 16.42 -8.83 -10.50
C ALA A 416 17.91 -9.08 -10.22
N LEU A 417 18.47 -10.20 -10.69
CA LEU A 417 19.89 -10.50 -10.56
C LEU A 417 20.78 -9.54 -11.36
N LYS A 418 20.34 -9.17 -12.57
CA LYS A 418 21.03 -8.16 -13.39
C LYS A 418 21.09 -6.83 -12.66
N GLU A 419 19.95 -6.31 -12.20
CA GLU A 419 19.88 -5.01 -11.52
C GLU A 419 20.58 -5.04 -10.16
N LEU A 420 20.54 -6.16 -9.44
CA LEU A 420 21.36 -6.39 -8.23
C LEU A 420 22.87 -6.21 -8.50
N ARG A 421 23.37 -6.73 -9.62
CA ARG A 421 24.79 -6.61 -10.01
C ARG A 421 25.15 -5.22 -10.54
N LEU A 422 24.19 -4.50 -11.12
CA LEU A 422 24.39 -3.14 -11.65
C LEU A 422 24.27 -2.06 -10.59
N ALA A 423 23.51 -2.30 -9.52
CA ALA A 423 23.34 -1.36 -8.42
C ALA A 423 24.69 -0.98 -7.79
N GLU A 424 24.80 0.26 -7.33
CA GLU A 424 26.01 0.75 -6.66
C GLU A 424 26.36 -0.16 -5.46
N PRO A 425 27.60 -0.68 -5.36
CA PRO A 425 28.01 -1.57 -4.27
C PRO A 425 27.74 -0.97 -2.87
N GLY A 426 27.05 -1.71 -2.01
CA GLY A 426 26.69 -1.29 -0.66
C GLY A 426 25.51 -0.32 -0.58
N SER A 427 24.88 0.03 -1.70
CA SER A 427 23.71 0.92 -1.73
C SER A 427 22.43 0.25 -1.24
N GLN A 428 21.43 1.07 -0.92
CA GLN A 428 20.10 0.60 -0.58
C GLN A 428 19.36 -0.03 -1.77
N HIS A 429 19.64 0.45 -2.99
CA HIS A 429 19.17 -0.18 -4.23
C HIS A 429 19.69 -1.60 -4.33
N GLN A 430 20.98 -1.83 -4.07
CA GLN A 430 21.57 -3.16 -4.10
C GLN A 430 20.90 -4.09 -3.08
N LEU A 431 20.67 -3.63 -1.85
CA LEU A 431 19.94 -4.42 -0.84
C LEU A 431 18.49 -4.72 -1.27
N THR A 432 17.81 -3.74 -1.88
CA THR A 432 16.42 -3.89 -2.32
C THR A 432 16.30 -4.89 -3.48
N TRP A 433 17.23 -4.84 -4.44
CA TRP A 433 17.34 -5.83 -5.51
C TRP A 433 17.73 -7.22 -5.00
N ALA A 434 18.58 -7.32 -3.98
CA ALA A 434 18.95 -8.60 -3.38
C ALA A 434 17.74 -9.30 -2.74
N ARG A 435 16.93 -8.53 -1.99
CA ARG A 435 15.68 -9.02 -1.39
C ARG A 435 14.66 -9.42 -2.47
N PHE A 436 14.56 -8.65 -3.55
CA PHE A 436 13.66 -9.00 -4.64
C PHE A 436 14.11 -10.24 -5.41
N PHE A 437 15.40 -10.35 -5.74
CA PHE A 437 15.98 -11.54 -6.36
C PHE A 437 15.69 -12.79 -5.52
N ALA A 438 15.91 -12.72 -4.20
CA ALA A 438 15.56 -13.82 -3.30
C ALA A 438 14.06 -14.19 -3.36
N ALA A 439 13.17 -13.20 -3.40
CA ALA A 439 11.72 -13.42 -3.45
C ALA A 439 11.23 -14.05 -4.77
N VAL A 440 11.95 -13.89 -5.88
CA VAL A 440 11.57 -14.43 -7.20
C VAL A 440 12.46 -15.58 -7.67
N ALA A 441 13.51 -15.91 -6.93
CA ALA A 441 14.44 -16.99 -7.25
C ALA A 441 13.69 -18.34 -7.28
N SER A 442 13.78 -19.04 -8.40
CA SER A 442 13.08 -20.32 -8.58
C SER A 442 13.88 -21.37 -9.32
N SER A 443 14.89 -20.99 -10.11
CA SER A 443 15.72 -21.95 -10.84
C SER A 443 16.80 -22.55 -9.95
N GLU A 444 17.32 -23.72 -10.34
CA GLU A 444 18.42 -24.36 -9.61
C GLU A 444 19.65 -23.44 -9.47
N ALA A 445 19.98 -22.69 -10.53
CA ALA A 445 21.10 -21.74 -10.52
C ALA A 445 20.87 -20.58 -9.55
N ASP A 446 19.63 -20.07 -9.46
CA ASP A 446 19.29 -19.00 -8.51
C ASP A 446 19.44 -19.50 -7.08
N LEU A 447 18.87 -20.67 -6.78
CA LEU A 447 18.93 -21.28 -5.45
C LEU A 447 20.37 -21.60 -5.03
N GLN A 448 21.21 -22.09 -5.95
CA GLN A 448 22.65 -22.28 -5.72
C GLN A 448 23.35 -20.96 -5.39
N LEU A 449 23.00 -19.86 -6.08
CA LEU A 449 23.56 -18.54 -5.78
C LEU A 449 23.12 -18.06 -4.39
N LEU A 450 21.84 -18.19 -4.03
CA LEU A 450 21.35 -17.81 -2.69
C LEU A 450 22.05 -18.61 -1.59
N GLN A 451 22.20 -19.93 -1.78
CA GLN A 451 22.94 -20.79 -0.86
C GLN A 451 24.40 -20.36 -0.76
N GLY A 452 25.06 -20.10 -1.89
CA GLY A 452 26.45 -19.66 -1.92
C GLY A 452 26.67 -18.31 -1.21
N LEU A 453 25.70 -17.38 -1.32
CA LEU A 453 25.72 -16.11 -0.57
C LEU A 453 25.56 -16.34 0.93
N LEU A 454 24.71 -17.28 1.34
CA LEU A 454 24.50 -17.63 2.75
C LEU A 454 25.74 -18.29 3.38
N GLU A 455 26.44 -19.13 2.62
CA GLU A 455 27.63 -19.87 3.04
C GLU A 455 28.94 -19.07 2.86
N GLY A 456 28.90 -17.96 2.11
CA GLY A 456 30.06 -17.15 1.77
C GLY A 456 30.94 -17.74 0.66
N THR A 457 30.48 -18.76 -0.04
CA THR A 457 31.15 -19.39 -1.20
C THR A 457 30.88 -18.67 -2.51
N ALA A 458 29.80 -17.89 -2.59
CA ALA A 458 29.51 -16.91 -3.63
C ALA A 458 29.52 -15.48 -3.06
N LYS A 459 29.78 -14.49 -3.91
CA LYS A 459 29.83 -13.07 -3.51
C LYS A 459 29.23 -12.17 -4.59
N ILE A 460 28.61 -11.09 -4.15
CA ILE A 460 28.23 -9.93 -4.97
C ILE A 460 28.94 -8.73 -4.35
N ASP A 461 29.72 -8.00 -5.13
CA ASP A 461 30.55 -6.92 -4.63
C ASP A 461 29.72 -5.85 -3.91
N GLY A 462 30.09 -5.53 -2.67
CA GLY A 462 29.39 -4.57 -1.80
C GLY A 462 28.15 -5.11 -1.08
N LEU A 463 27.64 -6.29 -1.44
CA LEU A 463 26.49 -6.88 -0.77
C LEU A 463 26.93 -7.53 0.55
N ASP A 464 26.51 -6.91 1.65
CA ASP A 464 26.69 -7.43 2.99
C ASP A 464 25.49 -8.28 3.42
N VAL A 465 25.72 -9.56 3.68
CA VAL A 465 24.68 -10.52 4.06
C VAL A 465 24.49 -10.52 5.57
N ASP A 466 23.81 -9.48 6.05
CA ASP A 466 23.45 -9.34 7.47
C ASP A 466 22.37 -10.35 7.91
N GLN A 467 22.10 -10.39 9.22
CA GLN A 467 21.20 -11.40 9.81
C GLN A 467 19.78 -11.38 9.22
N GLU A 468 19.24 -10.21 8.86
CA GLU A 468 17.89 -10.12 8.27
C GLU A 468 17.91 -10.55 6.79
N LEU A 469 18.99 -10.24 6.05
CA LEU A 469 19.15 -10.74 4.69
C LEU A 469 19.33 -12.27 4.69
N ARG A 470 20.05 -12.87 5.65
CA ARG A 470 20.19 -14.33 5.78
C ARG A 470 18.83 -15.04 5.86
N TRP A 471 17.91 -14.54 6.69
CA TRP A 471 16.54 -15.06 6.75
C TRP A 471 15.78 -14.88 5.43
N THR A 472 15.97 -13.73 4.76
CA THR A 472 15.38 -13.47 3.44
C THR A 472 15.88 -14.46 2.38
N LEU A 473 17.17 -14.83 2.40
CA LEU A 473 17.73 -15.84 1.48
C LEU A 473 17.26 -17.26 1.84
N LEU A 474 17.04 -17.56 3.12
CA LEU A 474 16.58 -18.86 3.58
C LEU A 474 15.11 -19.15 3.25
N GLU A 475 14.25 -18.15 3.17
CA GLU A 475 12.83 -18.33 2.86
C GLU A 475 12.59 -19.06 1.52
N PRO A 476 13.12 -18.61 0.36
CA PRO A 476 13.00 -19.34 -0.89
C PRO A 476 13.73 -20.69 -0.87
N LEU A 477 14.89 -20.79 -0.22
CA LEU A 477 15.61 -22.07 -0.07
C LEU A 477 14.77 -23.10 0.70
N ALA A 478 14.07 -22.69 1.75
CA ALA A 478 13.14 -23.54 2.48
C ALA A 478 11.92 -23.89 1.63
N ALA A 479 11.33 -22.90 0.95
CA ALA A 479 10.17 -23.11 0.07
C ALA A 479 10.46 -24.06 -1.10
N HIS A 480 11.69 -24.11 -1.61
CA HIS A 480 12.10 -25.04 -2.65
C HIS A 480 12.73 -26.35 -2.11
N GLY A 481 12.80 -26.52 -0.78
CA GLY A 481 13.29 -27.74 -0.14
C GLY A 481 14.81 -27.88 -0.11
N THR A 482 15.55 -26.84 -0.47
CA THR A 482 17.02 -26.78 -0.40
C THR A 482 17.51 -26.58 1.04
N ALA A 483 16.77 -25.86 1.88
CA ALA A 483 17.05 -25.71 3.31
C ALA A 483 16.10 -26.57 4.16
N ASP A 484 16.68 -27.45 4.98
CA ASP A 484 15.94 -28.35 5.86
C ASP A 484 15.82 -27.81 7.30
N GLU A 485 15.24 -28.62 8.21
CA GLU A 485 15.08 -28.23 9.62
C GLU A 485 16.40 -27.89 10.31
N SER A 486 17.46 -28.63 9.97
CA SER A 486 18.76 -28.50 10.62
C SER A 486 19.42 -27.17 10.25
N VAL A 487 19.29 -26.75 9.00
CA VAL A 487 19.76 -25.44 8.52
C VAL A 487 19.01 -24.32 9.23
N LEU A 488 17.68 -24.42 9.33
CA LEU A 488 16.84 -23.41 9.98
C LEU A 488 17.05 -23.36 11.50
N ALA A 489 17.33 -24.49 12.15
CA ALA A 489 17.68 -24.55 13.56
C ALA A 489 19.07 -23.94 13.82
N ALA A 490 20.04 -24.21 12.95
CA ALA A 490 21.37 -23.61 13.04
C ALA A 490 21.31 -22.09 12.85
N GLU A 491 20.45 -21.59 11.96
CA GLU A 491 20.26 -20.15 11.80
C GLU A 491 19.54 -19.52 13.00
N LEU A 492 18.50 -20.15 13.56
CA LEU A 492 17.89 -19.66 14.78
C LEU A 492 18.89 -19.60 15.95
N ALA A 493 19.82 -20.56 16.05
CA ALA A 493 20.85 -20.51 17.08
C ALA A 493 21.79 -19.29 16.94
N ARG A 494 21.89 -18.69 15.74
CA ARG A 494 22.59 -17.42 15.50
C ARG A 494 21.74 -16.20 15.85
N ASP A 495 20.42 -16.30 15.70
CA ASP A 495 19.46 -15.23 15.95
C ASP A 495 18.33 -15.69 16.89
N ASP A 496 18.67 -16.03 18.15
CA ASP A 496 17.68 -16.41 19.18
C ASP A 496 16.93 -15.18 19.71
N THR A 497 16.13 -14.60 18.84
CA THR A 497 15.28 -13.45 19.13
C THR A 497 13.85 -13.72 18.71
N ALA A 498 12.92 -12.84 19.11
CA ALA A 498 11.53 -12.96 18.68
C ALA A 498 11.41 -12.87 17.14
N SER A 499 12.22 -12.02 16.49
CA SER A 499 12.26 -11.91 15.03
C SER A 499 12.78 -13.19 14.38
N GLY A 500 13.91 -13.71 14.85
CA GLY A 500 14.48 -14.97 14.34
C GLY A 500 13.52 -16.15 14.51
N LYS A 501 12.77 -16.22 15.62
CA LYS A 501 11.72 -17.24 15.82
C LYS A 501 10.60 -17.12 14.80
N ARG A 502 10.13 -15.91 14.48
CA ARG A 502 9.11 -15.69 13.44
C ARG A 502 9.61 -16.12 12.06
N HIS A 503 10.83 -15.74 11.70
CA HIS A 503 11.45 -16.14 10.43
C HIS A 503 11.60 -17.67 10.34
N GLN A 504 12.07 -18.31 11.40
CA GLN A 504 12.18 -19.76 11.46
C GLN A 504 10.82 -20.44 11.27
N VAL A 505 9.79 -20.01 11.99
CA VAL A 505 8.43 -20.58 11.88
C VAL A 505 7.89 -20.46 10.46
N ARG A 506 8.09 -19.30 9.82
CA ARG A 506 7.73 -19.11 8.41
C ARG A 506 8.47 -20.09 7.50
N CYS A 507 9.79 -20.18 7.62
CA CYS A 507 10.60 -21.07 6.79
C CYS A 507 10.23 -22.54 7.00
N LEU A 508 9.96 -22.96 8.24
CA LEU A 508 9.54 -24.33 8.54
C LEU A 508 8.22 -24.69 7.87
N ALA A 509 7.24 -23.78 7.89
CA ALA A 509 5.94 -23.94 7.22
C ALA A 509 6.02 -23.81 5.69
N ALA A 510 7.07 -23.14 5.18
CA ALA A 510 7.33 -22.98 3.75
C ALA A 510 7.80 -24.26 3.07
N ARG A 511 8.38 -25.22 3.79
CA ARG A 511 8.96 -26.44 3.17
C ARG A 511 7.95 -27.22 2.30
N PRO A 512 8.37 -27.73 1.11
CA PRO A 512 7.48 -28.31 0.10
C PRO A 512 7.11 -29.76 0.41
N SER A 513 6.39 -30.00 1.51
CA SER A 513 5.94 -31.34 1.91
C SER A 513 4.50 -31.33 2.37
N ALA A 514 3.72 -32.35 1.96
CA ALA A 514 2.34 -32.54 2.40
C ALA A 514 2.24 -32.65 3.94
N ALA A 515 3.22 -33.28 4.59
CA ALA A 515 3.29 -33.39 6.05
C ALA A 515 3.49 -32.02 6.71
N VAL A 516 4.35 -31.18 6.12
CA VAL A 516 4.58 -29.80 6.59
C VAL A 516 3.32 -28.95 6.44
N LYS A 517 2.63 -29.04 5.30
CA LYS A 517 1.35 -28.33 5.11
C LYS A 517 0.29 -28.79 6.10
N ALA A 518 0.22 -30.09 6.39
CA ALA A 518 -0.73 -30.62 7.36
C ALA A 518 -0.43 -30.14 8.79
N GLN A 519 0.85 -30.08 9.17
CA GLN A 519 1.29 -29.57 10.45
C GLN A 519 0.99 -28.06 10.59
N ALA A 520 1.36 -27.26 9.59
CA ALA A 520 1.09 -25.83 9.58
C ALA A 520 -0.42 -25.54 9.68
N TRP A 521 -1.24 -26.25 8.88
CA TRP A 521 -2.69 -26.19 8.98
C TRP A 521 -3.19 -26.52 10.39
N ALA A 522 -2.77 -27.65 10.96
CA ALA A 522 -3.20 -28.07 12.29
C ALA A 522 -2.82 -27.05 13.38
N SER A 523 -1.62 -26.46 13.29
CA SER A 523 -1.15 -25.48 14.27
C SER A 523 -1.92 -24.15 14.27
N VAL A 524 -2.55 -23.81 13.14
CA VAL A 524 -3.27 -22.54 12.96
C VAL A 524 -4.78 -22.72 13.05
N VAL A 525 -5.32 -23.79 12.45
CA VAL A 525 -6.77 -24.02 12.32
C VAL A 525 -7.32 -24.89 13.45
N GLU A 526 -6.55 -25.88 13.90
CA GLU A 526 -7.00 -26.85 14.92
C GLU A 526 -6.46 -26.54 16.33
N SER A 527 -5.63 -25.51 16.48
CA SER A 527 -5.03 -25.09 17.75
C SER A 527 -5.17 -23.58 17.95
N ASP A 528 -5.03 -23.13 19.19
CA ASP A 528 -4.99 -21.73 19.63
C ASP A 528 -3.68 -21.40 20.38
N ALA A 529 -2.68 -22.28 20.29
CA ALA A 529 -1.44 -22.18 21.07
C ALA A 529 -0.45 -21.12 20.56
N LEU A 530 -0.56 -20.71 19.30
CA LEU A 530 0.35 -19.76 18.68
C LEU A 530 -0.04 -18.30 19.02
N SER A 531 0.95 -17.43 19.20
CA SER A 531 0.70 -15.99 19.25
C SER A 531 0.28 -15.46 17.87
N ASN A 532 -0.28 -14.25 17.82
CA ASN A 532 -0.71 -13.62 16.57
C ASN A 532 0.43 -13.57 15.55
N ALA A 533 1.62 -13.14 15.99
CA ALA A 533 2.78 -13.06 15.11
C ALA A 533 3.25 -14.43 14.58
N LEU A 534 3.07 -15.50 15.35
CA LEU A 534 3.40 -16.87 14.91
C LEU A 534 2.32 -17.46 14.00
N VAL A 535 1.04 -17.11 14.19
CA VAL A 535 -0.05 -17.42 13.27
C VAL A 535 0.23 -16.79 11.90
N GLU A 536 0.51 -15.49 11.86
CA GLU A 536 0.86 -14.76 10.62
C GLU A 536 2.08 -15.39 9.93
N ALA A 537 3.14 -15.69 10.68
CA ALA A 537 4.35 -16.32 10.14
C ALA A 537 4.06 -17.72 9.56
N THR A 538 3.26 -18.53 10.26
CA THR A 538 2.89 -19.88 9.80
C THR A 538 2.03 -19.82 8.55
N ILE A 539 1.06 -18.90 8.48
CA ILE A 539 0.21 -18.68 7.31
C ILE A 539 1.04 -18.23 6.10
N ALA A 540 1.96 -17.27 6.29
CA ALA A 540 2.85 -16.81 5.22
C ALA A 540 3.75 -17.96 4.71
N GLY A 541 4.26 -18.80 5.60
CA GLY A 541 5.00 -20.00 5.21
C GLY A 541 4.11 -21.06 4.53
N PHE A 542 2.87 -21.23 4.99
CA PHE A 542 1.95 -22.19 4.38
C PHE A 542 1.65 -21.83 2.92
N THR A 543 1.31 -20.57 2.64
CA THR A 543 0.83 -20.09 1.34
C THR A 543 1.99 -19.75 0.39
N GLN A 544 2.50 -20.77 -0.32
CA GLN A 544 3.62 -20.64 -1.26
C GLN A 544 3.17 -20.76 -2.73
N PRO A 545 3.37 -19.74 -3.58
CA PRO A 545 2.98 -19.77 -5.00
C PRO A 545 3.62 -20.88 -5.83
N SER A 546 4.80 -21.36 -5.43
CA SER A 546 5.51 -22.47 -6.08
C SER A 546 4.92 -23.86 -5.73
N GLN A 547 3.96 -23.93 -4.80
CA GLN A 547 3.46 -25.19 -4.22
C GLN A 547 1.95 -25.36 -4.36
N ARG A 548 1.35 -24.81 -5.43
CA ARG A 548 -0.12 -24.82 -5.66
C ARG A 548 -0.77 -26.19 -5.51
N GLU A 549 -0.09 -27.24 -6.00
CA GLU A 549 -0.56 -28.62 -5.91
C GLU A 549 -0.63 -29.14 -4.47
N LEU A 550 0.33 -28.77 -3.61
CA LEU A 550 0.31 -29.14 -2.19
C LEU A 550 -0.80 -28.41 -1.41
N LEU A 551 -1.24 -27.26 -1.92
CA LEU A 551 -2.30 -26.44 -1.30
C LEU A 551 -3.70 -26.84 -1.77
N ALA A 552 -3.83 -27.48 -2.94
CA ALA A 552 -5.13 -27.84 -3.52
C ALA A 552 -6.06 -28.62 -2.56
N PRO A 553 -5.58 -29.61 -1.77
CA PRO A 553 -6.45 -30.35 -0.82
C PRO A 553 -7.01 -29.51 0.32
N TYR A 554 -6.53 -28.29 0.53
CA TYR A 554 -6.95 -27.41 1.62
C TYR A 554 -8.07 -26.45 1.22
N ALA A 555 -8.40 -26.32 -0.07
CA ALA A 555 -9.51 -25.48 -0.51
C ALA A 555 -10.84 -25.91 0.12
N ALA A 556 -11.18 -27.20 0.08
CA ALA A 556 -12.37 -27.72 0.73
C ALA A 556 -12.29 -27.62 2.27
N LYS A 557 -11.10 -27.85 2.85
CA LYS A 557 -10.89 -27.76 4.31
C LYS A 557 -11.09 -26.34 4.83
N TYR A 558 -10.69 -25.34 4.05
CA TYR A 558 -10.90 -23.93 4.35
C TYR A 558 -12.38 -23.61 4.56
N PHE A 559 -13.23 -23.89 3.56
CA PHE A 559 -14.66 -23.61 3.66
C PHE A 559 -15.35 -24.39 4.80
N ALA A 560 -14.86 -25.59 5.11
CA ALA A 560 -15.38 -26.38 6.23
C ALA A 560 -14.96 -25.84 7.62
N ALA A 561 -13.88 -25.08 7.72
CA ALA A 561 -13.29 -24.67 9.00
C ALA A 561 -13.57 -23.22 9.40
N ILE A 562 -13.75 -22.31 8.44
CA ILE A 562 -13.66 -20.85 8.68
C ILE A 562 -14.72 -20.30 9.63
N GLU A 563 -15.95 -20.82 9.63
CA GLU A 563 -16.99 -20.37 10.56
C GLU A 563 -16.68 -20.77 12.00
N ARG A 564 -16.18 -21.99 12.20
CA ARG A 564 -15.72 -22.48 13.51
C ARG A 564 -14.56 -21.62 14.01
N VAL A 565 -13.54 -21.41 13.17
CA VAL A 565 -12.38 -20.57 13.54
C VAL A 565 -12.82 -19.17 13.94
N TRP A 566 -13.72 -18.56 13.16
CA TRP A 566 -14.23 -17.22 13.46
C TRP A 566 -14.97 -17.14 14.79
N THR A 567 -15.72 -18.18 15.14
CA THR A 567 -16.51 -18.24 16.38
C THR A 567 -15.63 -18.48 17.60
N GLU A 568 -14.59 -19.31 17.47
CA GLU A 568 -13.77 -19.75 18.61
C GLU A 568 -12.53 -18.89 18.87
N ARG A 569 -12.04 -18.13 17.88
CA ARG A 569 -10.78 -17.39 17.99
C ARG A 569 -11.00 -15.89 18.19
N SER A 570 -9.94 -15.21 18.61
CA SER A 570 -9.94 -13.74 18.65
C SER A 570 -10.19 -13.17 17.26
N ILE A 571 -10.79 -11.98 17.17
CA ILE A 571 -11.09 -11.34 15.87
C ILE A 571 -9.81 -11.17 15.03
N GLN A 572 -8.65 -10.92 15.66
CA GLN A 572 -7.37 -10.82 14.93
C GLN A 572 -7.01 -12.13 14.24
N ILE A 573 -6.93 -13.22 15.01
CA ILE A 573 -6.60 -14.55 14.47
C ILE A 573 -7.64 -14.99 13.44
N GLY A 574 -8.93 -14.74 13.69
CA GLY A 574 -10.00 -15.03 12.73
C GLY A 574 -9.79 -14.31 11.40
N MET A 575 -9.44 -13.02 11.43
CA MET A 575 -9.12 -12.25 10.22
C MET A 575 -7.90 -12.81 9.49
N ASP A 576 -6.82 -13.11 10.22
CA ASP A 576 -5.57 -13.62 9.63
C ASP A 576 -5.78 -14.98 8.97
N VAL A 577 -6.52 -15.88 9.61
CA VAL A 577 -6.87 -17.21 9.05
C VAL A 577 -7.76 -17.09 7.82
N VAL A 578 -8.85 -16.32 7.90
CA VAL A 578 -9.80 -16.19 6.79
C VAL A 578 -9.12 -15.57 5.57
N LYS A 579 -8.35 -14.49 5.75
CA LYS A 579 -7.66 -13.84 4.63
C LYS A 579 -6.49 -14.68 4.10
N GLY A 580 -5.67 -15.20 5.01
CA GLY A 580 -4.38 -15.78 4.66
C GLY A 580 -4.43 -17.24 4.20
N LEU A 581 -5.48 -17.99 4.57
CA LEU A 581 -5.69 -19.38 4.11
C LEU A 581 -6.76 -19.49 3.02
N PHE A 582 -7.36 -18.38 2.56
CA PHE A 582 -8.27 -18.42 1.42
C PHE A 582 -7.54 -19.04 0.20
N PRO A 583 -8.14 -19.98 -0.52
CA PRO A 583 -7.49 -20.73 -1.62
C PRO A 583 -7.28 -19.90 -2.90
N ALA A 584 -6.83 -18.64 -2.80
CA ALA A 584 -6.58 -17.74 -3.93
C ALA A 584 -5.64 -18.34 -4.97
N LEU A 585 -4.61 -19.09 -4.54
CA LEU A 585 -3.62 -19.69 -5.43
C LEU A 585 -4.13 -20.86 -6.29
N GLN A 586 -5.39 -21.27 -6.15
CA GLN A 586 -5.98 -22.25 -7.06
C GLN A 586 -6.36 -21.63 -8.41
N ASP A 587 -6.57 -20.30 -8.46
CA ASP A 587 -6.86 -19.54 -9.69
C ASP A 587 -7.93 -20.22 -10.59
N SER A 588 -9.00 -20.75 -9.99
CA SER A 588 -9.99 -21.55 -10.72
C SER A 588 -11.42 -21.03 -10.55
N GLN A 589 -12.22 -21.22 -11.59
CA GLN A 589 -13.67 -20.98 -11.53
C GLN A 589 -14.34 -21.85 -10.45
N GLU A 590 -13.86 -23.09 -10.27
CA GLU A 590 -14.35 -23.98 -9.21
C GLU A 590 -14.19 -23.39 -7.81
N THR A 591 -13.05 -22.74 -7.53
CA THR A 591 -12.84 -22.08 -6.23
C THR A 591 -13.77 -20.89 -6.06
N LEU A 592 -14.03 -20.15 -7.14
CA LEU A 592 -14.97 -19.03 -7.13
C LEU A 592 -16.39 -19.52 -6.86
N ASP A 593 -16.83 -20.58 -7.55
CA ASP A 593 -18.14 -21.21 -7.38
C ASP A 593 -18.31 -21.80 -5.96
N ALA A 594 -17.27 -22.43 -5.41
CA ALA A 594 -17.27 -22.92 -4.03
C ALA A 594 -17.38 -21.78 -3.01
N THR A 595 -16.75 -20.64 -3.29
CA THR A 595 -16.87 -19.44 -2.46
C THR A 595 -18.28 -18.87 -2.49
N ASP A 596 -18.88 -18.76 -3.68
CA ASP A 596 -20.25 -18.29 -3.87
C ASP A 596 -21.26 -19.24 -3.20
N ALA A 597 -21.06 -20.57 -3.32
CA ALA A 597 -21.88 -21.57 -2.64
C ALA A 597 -21.77 -21.47 -1.12
N TRP A 598 -20.57 -21.24 -0.57
CA TRP A 598 -20.37 -21.02 0.86
C TRP A 598 -21.11 -19.76 1.32
N LEU A 599 -21.00 -18.65 0.59
CA LEU A 599 -21.69 -17.39 0.91
C LEU A 599 -23.22 -17.55 0.86
N ALA A 600 -23.77 -18.35 -0.05
CA ALA A 600 -25.20 -18.62 -0.11
C ALA A 600 -25.68 -19.55 1.02
N ALA A 601 -24.89 -20.56 1.40
CA ALA A 601 -25.26 -21.52 2.44
C ALA A 601 -25.16 -20.93 3.86
N HIS A 602 -24.35 -19.90 4.07
CA HIS A 602 -24.04 -19.32 5.38
C HIS A 602 -24.55 -17.88 5.54
N GLU A 603 -25.77 -17.58 5.08
CA GLU A 603 -26.39 -16.25 5.22
C GLU A 603 -26.44 -15.75 6.68
N GLY A 604 -26.58 -16.68 7.63
CA GLY A 604 -26.61 -16.39 9.08
C GLY A 604 -25.23 -16.28 9.75
N ALA A 605 -24.13 -16.50 9.03
CA ALA A 605 -22.79 -16.35 9.60
C ALA A 605 -22.50 -14.87 9.93
N ALA A 606 -21.52 -14.65 10.82
CA ALA A 606 -21.14 -13.30 11.25
C ALA A 606 -20.89 -12.36 10.04
N PRO A 607 -21.48 -11.16 10.00
CA PRO A 607 -21.33 -10.24 8.86
C PRO A 607 -19.88 -9.93 8.51
N ALA A 608 -19.04 -9.77 9.54
CA ALA A 608 -17.61 -9.55 9.40
C ALA A 608 -16.88 -10.72 8.70
N LEU A 609 -17.21 -11.98 9.06
CA LEU A 609 -16.68 -13.15 8.36
C LEU A 609 -17.11 -13.18 6.89
N ARG A 610 -18.42 -12.97 6.64
CA ARG A 610 -18.97 -12.96 5.28
C ARG A 610 -18.32 -11.88 4.43
N ARG A 611 -18.07 -10.68 4.99
CA ARG A 611 -17.34 -9.59 4.32
C ARG A 611 -15.96 -10.05 3.87
N LEU A 612 -15.18 -10.68 4.74
CA LEU A 612 -13.83 -11.15 4.39
C LEU A 612 -13.84 -12.19 3.25
N VAL A 613 -14.79 -13.13 3.29
CA VAL A 613 -14.95 -14.13 2.23
C VAL A 613 -15.38 -13.48 0.91
N LEU A 614 -16.28 -12.49 0.96
CA LEU A 614 -16.72 -11.72 -0.20
C LEU A 614 -15.59 -10.89 -0.82
N GLU A 615 -14.72 -10.29 0.00
CA GLU A 615 -13.55 -9.57 -0.47
C GLU A 615 -12.55 -10.50 -1.17
N ALA A 616 -12.26 -11.67 -0.56
CA ALA A 616 -11.38 -12.67 -1.16
C ALA A 616 -11.94 -13.24 -2.46
N ARG A 617 -13.27 -13.42 -2.53
CA ARG A 617 -14.01 -13.78 -3.74
C ARG A 617 -13.80 -12.76 -4.85
N ASP A 618 -13.90 -11.45 -4.57
CA ASP A 618 -13.70 -10.41 -5.59
C ASP A 618 -12.27 -10.36 -6.10
N ASP A 619 -11.27 -10.46 -5.21
CA ASP A 619 -9.87 -10.51 -5.60
C ASP A 619 -9.58 -11.74 -6.50
N LEU A 620 -10.19 -12.90 -6.24
CA LEU A 620 -10.10 -14.08 -7.12
C LEU A 620 -10.80 -13.84 -8.47
N ALA A 621 -12.00 -13.26 -8.48
CA ALA A 621 -12.69 -12.95 -9.73
C ALA A 621 -11.91 -11.95 -10.59
N ARG A 622 -11.27 -10.97 -9.97
CA ARG A 622 -10.37 -10.01 -10.62
C ARG A 622 -9.12 -10.68 -11.16
N THR A 623 -8.53 -11.58 -10.39
CA THR A 623 -7.41 -12.44 -10.79
C THR A 623 -7.73 -13.20 -12.08
N LEU A 624 -8.89 -13.86 -12.15
CA LEU A 624 -9.32 -14.59 -13.35
C LEU A 624 -9.51 -13.67 -14.58
N ARG A 625 -10.09 -12.48 -14.41
CA ARG A 625 -10.20 -11.48 -15.50
C ARG A 625 -8.83 -11.00 -15.98
N GLY A 626 -7.91 -10.75 -15.06
CA GLY A 626 -6.53 -10.36 -15.36
C GLY A 626 -5.79 -11.43 -16.17
N GLN A 627 -5.91 -12.70 -15.77
CA GLN A 627 -5.33 -13.82 -16.50
C GLN A 627 -5.93 -13.99 -17.91
N ALA A 628 -7.23 -13.76 -18.06
CA ALA A 628 -7.88 -13.77 -19.37
C ALA A 628 -7.38 -12.64 -20.28
N CYS A 629 -7.23 -11.42 -19.74
CA CYS A 629 -6.62 -10.29 -20.43
C CYS A 629 -5.18 -10.61 -20.87
N ASP A 630 -4.37 -11.17 -19.96
CA ASP A 630 -2.99 -11.54 -20.26
C ASP A 630 -2.88 -12.63 -21.34
N ARG A 631 -3.79 -13.62 -21.32
CA ARG A 631 -3.86 -14.67 -22.33
C ARG A 631 -4.26 -14.13 -23.70
N ALA A 632 -5.18 -13.17 -23.75
CA ALA A 632 -5.63 -12.56 -25.00
C ALA A 632 -4.53 -11.79 -25.73
N ALA A 633 -3.55 -11.25 -25.00
CA ALA A 633 -2.40 -10.55 -25.58
C ALA A 633 -1.33 -11.49 -26.17
N ALA A 634 -1.42 -12.80 -25.92
CA ALA A 634 -0.50 -13.81 -26.48
C ALA A 634 -0.89 -14.28 -27.88
N VAL A 635 -2.10 -13.92 -28.33
CA VAL A 635 -2.70 -14.22 -29.64
C VAL A 635 -2.54 -13.01 -30.55
#